data_AF-E7A3F5-F1
#
_entry.id   AF-E7A3F5-F1
#
_cell.length_a   1.000
_cell.length_b   1.000
_cell.length_c   1.000
_cell.angle_alpha   90.00
_cell.angle_beta   90.00
_cell.angle_gamma   90.00
#
_symmetry.space_group_name_H-M   'P 1'
#
loop_
_entity.id
_entity.type
_entity.pdbx_description
1 polymer ?
#
loop_
_entity_poly.entity_id
_entity_poly.type
_entity_poly.pdbx_seq_one_letter_code
_entity_poly.pdbx_strand_id
1 'polypeptide(L)'
;MASGFIDYSKRRRAPAAASETSADAESVTNTQDPFDEQDARRQPAYESNSEAEPRAPRRSQASDADGAYEDASDEFGRGRQAPPTRPSRVEIMRDPGARGDYPHRDERPFFDPTFPNYQAEAPLEIPFFDHVVADYGHYGTFQRLRLNFRQAISFLVSTSALGTVLFAAYFAYFNPFKKSPPKAKTDREYERRITGERGSGRPAYYAEFWGYQCDEHDIVTEGGWILKAHRISDPRRGGGVGYPVVLQHGILCNSSHFVVSEERSMAFWLVDQGFDVWVTNIRSNFKAGHTEYTRSDPRFWAWGLKELAFDLRDLVDYITAATGYPQLAFVGHSQGSGSMYLALSPGICPEIGNKLSCFIALGPSVYAGSVLRKFPFSLLRQFRSRKWWGLVFGVREFMPAIGIAQAFLPTYWFGHIAYVIFAFLFGFHDHNWLSRHKPKIFRTVPVPTSSELLYWYMSGFSHRGCIFDPRITEPWFPRTFPPHSIFYGDIDYLVLGKPLVQRIQRYETNVEMIHTVELQNYEHLDMIFGVDAFRTVFPGIKDTIVQTMDPEDMAPEMSERGSRY
;
A
#
# COMPACT_ATOMS: atom_id res chain seq x y z
N MET A 1 29.16 -26.12 2.65
CA MET A 1 27.71 -25.88 2.83
C MET A 1 27.38 -24.60 2.08
N ALA A 2 26.93 -24.71 0.84
CA ALA A 2 26.55 -23.57 0.03
C ALA A 2 25.22 -23.03 0.56
N SER A 3 25.18 -21.74 0.87
CA SER A 3 24.01 -21.05 1.38
C SER A 3 22.94 -21.01 0.29
N GLY A 4 21.90 -21.84 0.43
CA GLY A 4 20.72 -21.85 -0.45
C GLY A 4 19.89 -20.60 -0.23
N PHE A 5 20.37 -19.46 -0.72
CA PHE A 5 19.75 -18.15 -0.59
C PHE A 5 19.76 -17.46 -1.96
N ILE A 6 18.65 -16.81 -2.31
CA ILE A 6 18.58 -15.94 -3.48
C ILE A 6 19.05 -14.55 -3.04
N ASP A 7 20.24 -14.16 -3.47
CA ASP A 7 20.81 -12.82 -3.23
C ASP A 7 20.34 -11.85 -4.32
N TYR A 8 19.25 -11.13 -4.04
CA TYR A 8 18.69 -10.13 -4.95
C TYR A 8 19.57 -8.88 -5.11
N SER A 9 20.52 -8.62 -4.19
CA SER A 9 21.45 -7.48 -4.31
C SER A 9 22.45 -7.62 -5.46
N LYS A 10 22.58 -8.84 -6.02
CA LYS A 10 23.55 -9.18 -7.06
C LYS A 10 22.95 -9.39 -8.45
N ARG A 11 21.62 -9.26 -8.64
CA ARG A 11 21.07 -9.26 -10.00
C ARG A 11 21.45 -7.94 -10.68
N ARG A 12 22.48 -8.01 -11.54
CA ARG A 12 22.86 -6.91 -12.42
C ARG A 12 21.91 -6.89 -13.62
N ARG A 13 21.40 -5.70 -13.91
CA ARG A 13 20.73 -5.30 -15.16
C ARG A 13 21.32 -6.03 -16.36
N ALA A 14 20.55 -6.90 -17.01
CA ALA A 14 20.80 -7.19 -18.41
C ALA A 14 20.38 -5.93 -19.20
N PRO A 15 21.20 -5.40 -20.12
CA PRO A 15 20.79 -4.29 -20.96
C PRO A 15 19.60 -4.75 -21.81
N ALA A 16 18.42 -4.19 -21.54
CA ALA A 16 17.25 -4.42 -22.36
C ALA A 16 17.50 -3.81 -23.74
N ALA A 17 17.51 -4.64 -24.77
CA ALA A 17 17.24 -4.17 -26.13
C ALA A 17 15.80 -3.63 -26.12
N ALA A 18 15.63 -2.37 -26.56
CA ALA A 18 14.32 -1.81 -26.79
C ALA A 18 13.60 -2.69 -27.83
N SER A 19 12.53 -3.38 -27.44
CA SER A 19 11.63 -4.03 -28.40
C SER A 19 10.41 -3.15 -28.58
N GLU A 20 10.38 -2.42 -29.70
CA GLU A 20 9.15 -1.98 -30.34
C GLU A 20 8.34 -3.22 -30.73
N THR A 21 7.30 -3.55 -29.98
CA THR A 21 6.16 -4.35 -30.47
C THR A 21 4.95 -4.09 -29.59
N SER A 22 4.17 -3.06 -29.91
CA SER A 22 2.78 -2.90 -29.49
C SER A 22 1.90 -2.85 -30.74
N ALA A 23 1.64 -4.01 -31.31
CA ALA A 23 0.52 -4.32 -32.21
C ALA A 23 0.59 -5.83 -32.44
N ASP A 24 -0.55 -6.51 -32.33
CA ASP A 24 -0.71 -7.94 -32.66
C ASP A 24 -0.07 -8.95 -31.69
N ALA A 25 -0.61 -9.02 -30.48
CA ALA A 25 -0.61 -10.27 -29.72
C ALA A 25 -2.05 -10.81 -29.70
N GLU A 26 -2.30 -11.81 -30.54
CA GLU A 26 -3.54 -12.57 -30.56
C GLU A 26 -3.90 -13.10 -29.17
N SER A 27 -5.18 -12.99 -28.85
CA SER A 27 -5.81 -13.47 -27.63
C SER A 27 -5.50 -14.95 -27.38
N VAL A 28 -4.71 -15.24 -26.34
CA VAL A 28 -4.72 -16.56 -25.73
C VAL A 28 -6.00 -16.69 -24.91
N THR A 29 -6.95 -17.41 -25.49
CA THR A 29 -8.28 -17.67 -24.95
C THR A 29 -8.26 -18.45 -23.63
N ASN A 30 -9.00 -17.88 -22.68
CA ASN A 30 -10.05 -18.54 -21.90
C ASN A 30 -9.66 -19.49 -20.75
N THR A 31 -9.44 -18.90 -19.58
CA THR A 31 -10.05 -19.42 -18.35
C THR A 31 -11.12 -18.43 -17.92
N GLN A 32 -12.38 -18.80 -18.08
CA GLN A 32 -13.56 -18.00 -17.72
C GLN A 32 -13.41 -17.39 -16.32
N ASP A 33 -13.59 -16.07 -16.25
CA ASP A 33 -13.87 -15.38 -15.00
C ASP A 33 -15.26 -15.83 -14.51
N PRO A 34 -15.41 -16.33 -13.26
CA PRO A 34 -16.71 -16.73 -12.72
C PRO A 34 -17.72 -15.57 -12.53
N PHE A 35 -17.42 -14.36 -13.02
CA PHE A 35 -18.27 -13.16 -12.92
C PHE A 35 -18.63 -12.55 -14.28
N ASP A 36 -18.52 -13.30 -15.37
CA ASP A 36 -19.04 -12.89 -16.68
C ASP A 36 -20.58 -13.04 -16.69
N GLU A 37 -21.29 -12.06 -16.14
CA GLU A 37 -22.73 -11.93 -16.37
C GLU A 37 -22.95 -11.48 -17.82
N GLN A 38 -23.38 -12.42 -18.66
CA GLN A 38 -23.85 -12.12 -20.02
C GLN A 38 -25.05 -11.17 -19.95
N ASP A 39 -24.83 -9.89 -20.19
CA ASP A 39 -25.91 -8.95 -20.49
C ASP A 39 -26.00 -8.68 -21.99
N ALA A 40 -27.18 -8.99 -22.53
CA ALA A 40 -27.49 -8.98 -23.94
C ALA A 40 -27.57 -7.54 -24.49
N ARG A 41 -26.69 -7.26 -25.46
CA ARG A 41 -26.76 -6.31 -26.58
C ARG A 41 -27.92 -5.29 -26.58
N ARG A 42 -27.54 -4.01 -26.69
CA ARG A 42 -27.97 -3.08 -27.76
C ARG A 42 -26.93 -1.96 -27.90
N GLN A 43 -26.00 -2.11 -28.85
CA GLN A 43 -25.19 -1.00 -29.36
C GLN A 43 -26.01 -0.19 -30.38
N PRO A 44 -25.93 1.14 -30.39
CA PRO A 44 -25.90 1.90 -31.62
C PRO A 44 -24.44 2.21 -31.98
N ALA A 45 -24.12 2.04 -33.26
CA ALA A 45 -22.86 2.41 -33.87
C ALA A 45 -22.60 3.92 -33.75
N TYR A 46 -21.36 4.29 -33.49
CA TYR A 46 -20.83 5.60 -33.86
C TYR A 46 -19.42 5.42 -34.45
N GLU A 47 -19.28 5.89 -35.68
CA GLU A 47 -18.02 5.97 -36.42
C GLU A 47 -17.28 7.28 -36.12
N SER A 48 -15.95 7.13 -36.03
CA SER A 48 -14.90 8.02 -36.50
C SER A 48 -14.33 9.15 -35.61
N ASN A 49 -12.99 9.08 -35.56
CA ASN A 49 -12.00 10.15 -35.67
C ASN A 49 -11.72 11.07 -34.48
N SER A 50 -10.60 10.80 -33.82
CA SER A 50 -9.53 11.79 -33.67
C SER A 50 -8.17 11.09 -33.53
N GLU A 51 -7.28 11.36 -34.49
CA GLU A 51 -5.85 11.12 -34.36
C GLU A 51 -5.30 12.07 -33.29
N ALA A 52 -4.71 11.53 -32.22
CA ALA A 52 -3.89 12.30 -31.31
C ALA A 52 -2.42 12.10 -31.71
N GLU A 53 -1.79 13.16 -32.21
CA GLU A 53 -0.36 13.16 -32.53
C GLU A 53 0.48 12.89 -31.27
N PRO A 54 1.52 12.02 -31.34
CA PRO A 54 2.46 11.86 -30.24
C PRO A 54 3.38 13.09 -30.14
N ARG A 55 3.52 13.63 -28.93
CA ARG A 55 4.53 14.65 -28.61
C ARG A 55 5.93 14.11 -28.94
N ALA A 56 6.67 14.85 -29.77
CA ALA A 56 8.02 14.51 -30.18
C ALA A 56 9.01 14.46 -28.98
N PRO A 57 9.97 13.52 -28.96
CA PRO A 57 10.99 13.46 -27.92
C PRO A 57 11.97 14.64 -28.04
N ARG A 58 12.20 15.35 -26.94
CA ARG A 58 13.25 16.39 -26.86
C ARG A 58 14.63 15.73 -26.93
N ARG A 59 15.27 15.89 -28.09
CA ARG A 59 16.64 15.46 -28.41
C ARG A 59 17.63 16.41 -27.72
N SER A 60 18.42 15.93 -26.75
CA SER A 60 19.63 16.63 -26.32
C SER A 60 20.70 16.46 -27.40
N GLN A 61 21.23 17.58 -27.91
CA GLN A 61 22.35 17.57 -28.84
C GLN A 61 23.64 17.32 -28.05
N ALA A 62 24.30 16.20 -28.32
CA ALA A 62 25.69 15.96 -27.96
C ALA A 62 26.54 16.30 -29.21
N SER A 63 27.51 17.20 -29.06
CA SER A 63 28.57 17.42 -30.03
C SER A 63 29.86 16.80 -29.50
N ASP A 64 30.44 15.89 -30.26
CA ASP A 64 31.72 15.25 -30.01
C ASP A 64 32.87 16.28 -30.00
N ALA A 65 33.72 16.23 -28.98
CA ALA A 65 35.10 16.65 -29.08
C ALA A 65 35.96 15.80 -28.13
N ASP A 66 36.90 15.06 -28.71
CA ASP A 66 37.94 14.29 -28.03
C ASP A 66 38.74 15.16 -27.04
N GLY A 67 38.92 14.65 -25.80
CA GLY A 67 39.79 15.29 -24.81
C GLY A 67 39.91 14.45 -23.53
N ALA A 68 41.14 14.04 -23.23
CA ALA A 68 41.65 13.28 -22.10
C ALA A 68 40.83 13.30 -20.78
N TYR A 69 40.71 12.11 -20.18
CA TYR A 69 40.25 11.89 -18.81
C TYR A 69 41.11 12.68 -17.80
N GLU A 70 40.51 13.71 -17.18
CA GLU A 70 40.95 14.24 -15.89
C GLU A 70 39.78 14.28 -14.90
N ASP A 71 40.11 13.88 -13.68
CA ASP A 71 39.27 13.70 -12.50
C ASP A 71 38.68 15.05 -12.05
N ALA A 72 37.35 15.18 -12.13
CA ALA A 72 36.62 16.38 -11.70
C ALA A 72 35.59 16.03 -10.63
N SER A 73 36.06 15.45 -9.52
CA SER A 73 35.30 15.36 -8.28
C SER A 73 35.40 16.67 -7.48
N ASP A 74 35.06 17.83 -8.04
CA ASP A 74 35.07 19.09 -7.27
C ASP A 74 34.32 20.27 -7.95
N GLU A 75 33.15 20.05 -8.56
CA GLU A 75 32.35 21.20 -9.04
C GLU A 75 30.82 20.99 -9.08
N PHE A 76 30.25 20.31 -8.08
CA PHE A 76 28.80 20.36 -7.76
C PHE A 76 28.54 20.98 -6.38
N GLY A 77 29.36 21.95 -6.00
CA GLY A 77 29.36 22.59 -4.70
C GLY A 77 28.73 23.98 -4.63
N ARG A 78 27.77 24.35 -5.50
CA ARG A 78 27.00 25.61 -5.36
C ARG A 78 25.58 25.51 -5.91
N GLY A 79 24.74 24.70 -5.25
CA GLY A 79 23.29 24.70 -5.41
C GLY A 79 22.61 24.85 -4.05
N ARG A 80 21.97 26.00 -3.80
CA ARG A 80 21.08 26.36 -2.67
C ARG A 80 21.27 25.57 -1.36
N GLN A 81 22.03 26.14 -0.43
CA GLN A 81 21.83 25.84 1.00
C GLN A 81 20.45 26.38 1.41
N ALA A 82 19.44 25.51 1.46
CA ALA A 82 18.20 25.81 2.16
C ALA A 82 18.54 26.00 3.66
N PRO A 83 18.03 27.05 4.33
CA PRO A 83 18.25 27.22 5.75
C PRO A 83 17.68 26.01 6.51
N PRO A 84 18.24 25.64 7.67
CA PRO A 84 17.75 24.50 8.45
C PRO A 84 16.26 24.71 8.74
N THR A 85 15.43 23.82 8.21
CA THR A 85 13.99 23.80 8.42
C THR A 85 13.73 23.71 9.93
N ARG A 86 13.00 24.68 10.48
CA ARG A 86 12.44 24.56 11.83
C ARG A 86 11.72 23.21 11.93
N PRO A 87 11.77 22.49 13.08
CA PRO A 87 11.04 21.25 13.22
C PRO A 87 9.56 21.50 12.86
N SER A 88 9.03 20.72 11.91
CA SER A 88 7.64 20.82 11.49
C SER A 88 6.76 20.72 12.73
N ARG A 89 5.98 21.75 13.01
CA ARG A 89 5.03 21.73 14.13
C ARG A 89 4.02 20.63 13.84
N VAL A 90 3.74 19.76 14.82
CA VAL A 90 2.67 18.78 14.69
C VAL A 90 1.33 19.53 14.64
N GLU A 91 0.63 19.41 13.53
CA GLU A 91 -0.70 19.93 13.33
C GLU A 91 -1.70 18.94 13.91
N ILE A 92 -2.47 19.40 14.90
CA ILE A 92 -3.51 18.58 15.52
C ILE A 92 -4.81 18.91 14.81
N MET A 93 -5.29 17.98 14.01
CA MET A 93 -6.51 18.13 13.27
C MET A 93 -7.66 17.45 14.01
N ARG A 94 -8.67 18.25 14.35
CA ARG A 94 -9.87 17.79 15.05
C ARG A 94 -11.04 17.81 14.07
N ASP A 95 -11.86 16.76 14.09
CA ASP A 95 -13.19 16.83 13.49
C ASP A 95 -13.98 17.96 14.19
N PRO A 96 -14.43 19.00 13.45
CA PRO A 96 -15.26 20.07 14.00
C PRO A 96 -16.57 19.56 14.65
N GLY A 97 -16.99 18.33 14.30
CA GLY A 97 -18.17 17.65 14.83
C GLY A 97 -17.95 16.79 16.08
N ALA A 98 -16.70 16.52 16.48
CA ALA A 98 -16.38 15.57 17.55
C ALA A 98 -16.71 16.12 18.96
N ARG A 99 -17.43 15.33 19.78
CA ARG A 99 -17.70 15.62 21.19
C ARG A 99 -16.61 15.05 22.09
N GLY A 100 -15.52 15.80 22.24
CA GLY A 100 -14.46 15.52 23.22
C GLY A 100 -13.48 14.42 22.82
N ASP A 101 -12.48 14.19 23.70
CA ASP A 101 -11.46 13.16 23.52
C ASP A 101 -12.03 11.76 23.82
N TYR A 102 -11.58 10.75 23.09
CA TYR A 102 -11.94 9.36 23.39
C TYR A 102 -11.39 8.95 24.77
N PRO A 103 -12.25 8.59 25.75
CA PRO A 103 -11.86 8.43 27.16
C PRO A 103 -11.07 7.13 27.46
N HIS A 104 -10.84 6.28 26.45
CA HIS A 104 -10.17 4.98 26.60
C HIS A 104 -8.97 4.82 25.65
N ARG A 105 -8.20 5.90 25.45
CA ARG A 105 -6.93 5.85 24.71
C ARG A 105 -5.95 4.92 25.42
N ASP A 106 -5.43 3.91 24.72
CA ASP A 106 -4.32 3.09 25.22
C ASP A 106 -3.00 3.79 24.92
N GLU A 107 -2.49 4.52 25.92
CA GLU A 107 -1.23 5.27 25.79
C GLU A 107 0.02 4.40 25.99
N ARG A 108 -0.15 3.09 26.27
CA ARG A 108 1.00 2.22 26.56
C ARG A 108 1.84 2.01 25.30
N PRO A 109 3.12 2.39 25.29
CA PRO A 109 3.96 2.16 24.13
C PRO A 109 4.07 0.65 23.86
N PHE A 110 3.85 0.26 22.60
CA PHE A 110 4.17 -1.09 22.13
C PHE A 110 5.69 -1.30 22.10
N PHE A 111 6.44 -0.21 21.96
CA PHE A 111 7.89 -0.23 21.95
C PHE A 111 8.41 -0.08 23.38
N ASP A 112 8.98 -1.17 23.90
CA ASP A 112 9.81 -1.14 25.11
C ASP A 112 11.25 -1.50 24.69
N PRO A 113 12.17 -0.52 24.63
CA PRO A 113 13.57 -0.75 24.24
C PRO A 113 14.36 -1.59 25.25
N THR A 114 13.77 -1.95 26.40
CA THR A 114 14.46 -2.57 27.54
C THR A 114 14.22 -4.08 27.67
N PHE A 115 13.57 -4.75 26.71
CA PHE A 115 13.48 -6.21 26.76
C PHE A 115 14.89 -6.84 26.67
N PRO A 116 15.26 -7.78 27.57
CA PRO A 116 16.63 -8.29 27.74
C PRO A 116 17.31 -8.80 26.46
N ASN A 117 16.52 -9.33 25.52
CA ASN A 117 17.04 -9.89 24.27
C ASN A 117 17.41 -8.82 23.23
N TYR A 118 16.82 -7.62 23.28
CA TYR A 118 17.07 -6.57 22.29
C TYR A 118 18.48 -5.97 22.44
N GLN A 119 18.95 -5.81 23.68
CA GLN A 119 20.32 -5.36 23.95
C GLN A 119 21.39 -6.40 23.60
N ALA A 120 21.00 -7.68 23.57
CA ALA A 120 21.89 -8.80 23.23
C ALA A 120 21.95 -9.11 21.72
N GLU A 121 21.01 -8.59 20.92
CA GLU A 121 21.02 -8.73 19.46
C GLU A 121 22.01 -7.74 18.82
N ALA A 122 22.80 -8.20 17.85
CA ALA A 122 23.75 -7.34 17.13
C ALA A 122 23.03 -6.10 16.53
N PRO A 123 23.72 -4.95 16.41
CA PRO A 123 23.29 -3.82 15.59
C PRO A 123 22.85 -4.30 14.20
N LEU A 124 21.70 -3.81 13.76
CA LEU A 124 21.24 -4.07 12.40
C LEU A 124 22.12 -3.27 11.42
N GLU A 125 22.82 -3.94 10.50
CA GLU A 125 23.60 -3.27 9.43
C GLU A 125 22.69 -2.58 8.38
N ILE A 126 21.42 -3.01 8.27
CA ILE A 126 20.36 -2.54 7.34
C ILE A 126 19.07 -2.47 8.19
N PRO A 127 18.06 -1.57 7.96
CA PRO A 127 16.93 -1.31 8.88
C PRO A 127 15.91 -2.46 8.96
N PHE A 128 16.36 -3.68 8.72
CA PHE A 128 15.53 -4.81 8.47
C PHE A 128 16.26 -6.07 8.92
N PHE A 129 15.50 -6.98 9.51
CA PHE A 129 15.89 -8.38 9.48
C PHE A 129 16.00 -8.77 8.02
N ASP A 130 17.17 -9.05 7.48
CA ASP A 130 17.24 -9.68 6.16
C ASP A 130 16.49 -11.02 6.25
N HIS A 131 15.18 -10.95 6.00
CA HIS A 131 14.29 -12.08 6.08
C HIS A 131 14.51 -12.80 4.77
N VAL A 132 15.58 -13.59 4.77
CA VAL A 132 15.97 -14.33 3.60
C VAL A 132 14.83 -15.28 3.28
N VAL A 133 14.15 -14.99 2.19
CA VAL A 133 13.04 -15.79 1.70
C VAL A 133 13.52 -17.22 1.48
N ALA A 134 12.64 -18.19 1.73
CA ALA A 134 12.99 -19.60 1.58
C ALA A 134 13.39 -19.93 0.14
N ASP A 135 14.58 -20.51 -0.02
CA ASP A 135 15.01 -21.11 -1.29
C ASP A 135 14.46 -22.54 -1.38
N TYR A 136 13.68 -22.80 -2.43
CA TYR A 136 13.07 -24.09 -2.68
C TYR A 136 13.86 -24.94 -3.70
N GLY A 137 14.91 -24.39 -4.30
CA GLY A 137 15.75 -25.08 -5.30
C GLY A 137 14.95 -25.72 -6.45
N HIS A 138 15.47 -26.83 -6.99
CA HIS A 138 14.78 -27.63 -7.99
C HIS A 138 13.71 -28.53 -7.35
N TYR A 139 12.49 -28.47 -7.90
CA TYR A 139 11.30 -29.11 -7.35
C TYR A 139 10.98 -30.43 -8.07
N GLY A 140 11.46 -31.54 -7.54
CA GLY A 140 11.14 -32.88 -8.07
C GLY A 140 9.72 -33.34 -7.72
N THR A 141 9.21 -34.36 -8.42
CA THR A 141 7.84 -34.89 -8.23
C THR A 141 7.57 -35.34 -6.79
N PHE A 142 8.52 -36.01 -6.13
CA PHE A 142 8.37 -36.47 -4.75
C PHE A 142 8.28 -35.31 -3.76
N GLN A 143 9.10 -34.27 -3.94
CA GLN A 143 9.04 -33.06 -3.11
C GLN A 143 7.70 -32.34 -3.29
N ARG A 144 7.15 -32.31 -4.52
CA ARG A 144 5.82 -31.76 -4.81
C ARG A 144 4.71 -32.51 -4.10
N LEU A 145 4.74 -33.84 -4.10
CA LEU A 145 3.76 -34.66 -3.39
C LEU A 145 3.83 -34.42 -1.87
N ARG A 146 5.04 -34.43 -1.31
CA ARG A 146 5.27 -34.15 0.12
C ARG A 146 4.81 -32.73 0.50
N LEU A 147 5.09 -31.73 -0.33
CA LEU A 147 4.62 -30.36 -0.12
C LEU A 147 3.10 -30.31 -0.12
N ASN A 148 2.45 -30.88 -1.14
CA ASN A 148 1.00 -30.85 -1.25
C ASN A 148 0.32 -31.53 -0.06
N PHE A 149 0.85 -32.65 0.42
CA PHE A 149 0.36 -33.30 1.63
C PHE A 149 0.49 -32.39 2.86
N ARG A 150 1.66 -31.75 3.05
CA ARG A 150 1.85 -30.79 4.15
C ARG A 150 0.91 -29.59 4.05
N GLN A 151 0.71 -29.06 2.83
CA GLN A 151 -0.18 -27.94 2.57
C GLN A 151 -1.65 -28.30 2.83
N ALA A 152 -2.07 -29.55 2.56
CA ALA A 152 -3.40 -30.02 2.92
C ALA A 152 -3.60 -30.05 4.44
N ILE A 153 -2.60 -30.49 5.20
CA ILE A 153 -2.63 -30.41 6.67
C ILE A 153 -2.68 -28.95 7.13
N SER A 154 -1.81 -28.09 6.61
CA SER A 154 -1.81 -26.66 6.93
C SER A 154 -3.15 -26.00 6.62
N PHE A 155 -3.78 -26.35 5.50
CA PHE A 155 -5.11 -25.87 5.14
C PHE A 155 -6.15 -26.25 6.20
N LEU A 156 -6.18 -27.52 6.64
CA LEU A 156 -7.11 -27.97 7.68
C LEU A 156 -6.86 -27.23 9.00
N VAL A 157 -5.61 -27.16 9.45
CA VAL A 157 -5.25 -26.51 10.73
C VAL A 157 -5.58 -25.02 10.71
N SER A 158 -5.16 -24.30 9.66
CA SER A 158 -5.43 -22.86 9.53
C SER A 158 -6.92 -22.55 9.36
N THR A 159 -7.68 -23.41 8.68
CA THR A 159 -9.14 -23.27 8.56
C THR A 159 -9.85 -23.48 9.90
N SER A 160 -9.43 -24.48 10.69
CA SER A 160 -9.94 -24.65 12.05
C SER A 160 -9.60 -23.46 12.95
N ALA A 161 -8.38 -22.92 12.84
CA ALA A 161 -7.99 -21.71 13.56
C ALA A 161 -8.83 -20.49 13.15
N LEU A 162 -9.12 -20.33 11.85
CA LEU A 162 -10.03 -19.29 11.36
C LEU A 162 -11.43 -19.45 11.97
N GLY A 163 -11.94 -20.67 12.08
CA GLY A 163 -13.22 -20.96 12.72
C GLY A 163 -13.26 -20.53 14.19
N THR A 164 -12.18 -20.75 14.95
CA THR A 164 -12.05 -20.28 16.33
C THR A 164 -12.05 -18.75 16.41
N VAL A 165 -11.31 -18.07 15.51
CA VAL A 165 -11.29 -16.61 15.44
C VAL A 165 -12.67 -16.06 15.07
N LEU A 166 -13.34 -16.68 14.10
CA LEU A 166 -14.70 -16.32 13.69
C LEU A 166 -15.69 -16.43 14.87
N PHE A 167 -15.64 -17.53 15.62
CA PHE A 167 -16.47 -17.71 16.81
C PHE A 167 -16.21 -16.62 17.86
N ALA A 168 -14.93 -16.38 18.19
CA ALA A 168 -14.53 -15.33 19.14
C ALA A 168 -14.96 -13.93 18.66
N ALA A 169 -14.83 -13.66 17.37
CA ALA A 169 -15.23 -12.39 16.76
C ALA A 169 -16.74 -12.16 16.89
N TYR A 170 -17.57 -13.14 16.58
CA TYR A 170 -19.02 -13.02 16.75
C TYR A 170 -19.45 -12.94 18.23
N PHE A 171 -18.78 -13.68 19.12
CA PHE A 171 -19.00 -13.54 20.56
C PHE A 171 -18.72 -12.11 21.04
N ALA A 172 -17.61 -11.50 20.59
CA ALA A 172 -17.27 -10.11 20.89
C ALA A 172 -18.21 -9.11 20.20
N TYR A 173 -18.66 -9.39 18.98
CA TYR A 173 -19.56 -8.54 18.20
C TYR A 173 -20.95 -8.42 18.84
N PHE A 174 -21.47 -9.50 19.41
CA PHE A 174 -22.75 -9.52 20.11
C PHE A 174 -22.67 -9.08 21.58
N ASN A 175 -21.49 -8.70 22.08
CA ASN A 175 -21.32 -8.26 23.46
C ASN A 175 -22.07 -6.92 23.70
N PRO A 176 -23.17 -6.90 24.49
CA PRO A 176 -23.96 -5.69 24.71
C PRO A 176 -23.22 -4.64 25.56
N PHE A 177 -22.12 -5.02 26.22
CA PHE A 177 -21.31 -4.13 27.03
C PHE A 177 -20.14 -3.50 26.27
N LYS A 178 -19.99 -3.79 24.97
CA LYS A 178 -18.94 -3.17 24.14
C LYS A 178 -19.21 -1.67 24.03
N LYS A 179 -18.29 -0.86 24.56
CA LYS A 179 -18.29 0.59 24.39
C LYS A 179 -17.66 0.94 23.05
N SER A 180 -18.31 1.83 22.30
CA SER A 180 -17.76 2.40 21.05
C SER A 180 -17.76 3.93 21.15
N PRO A 181 -16.81 4.62 20.49
CA PRO A 181 -16.87 6.07 20.35
C PRO A 181 -18.21 6.52 19.74
N PRO A 182 -18.66 7.76 20.03
CA PRO A 182 -19.84 8.32 19.38
C PRO A 182 -19.61 8.42 17.86
N LYS A 183 -20.65 8.12 17.08
CA LYS A 183 -20.60 8.22 15.61
C LYS A 183 -20.27 9.65 15.17
N ALA A 184 -19.37 9.77 14.19
CA ALA A 184 -19.05 11.03 13.54
C ALA A 184 -20.29 11.60 12.83
N LYS A 185 -20.37 12.92 12.78
CA LYS A 185 -21.48 13.58 12.07
C LYS A 185 -21.22 13.51 10.57
N THR A 186 -22.25 13.11 9.83
CA THR A 186 -22.24 13.12 8.37
C THR A 186 -23.31 14.05 7.84
N ASP A 187 -23.12 14.50 6.59
CA ASP A 187 -24.16 15.25 5.90
C ASP A 187 -25.39 14.33 5.73
N ARG A 188 -26.56 14.77 6.23
CA ARG A 188 -27.77 13.92 6.29
C ARG A 188 -28.18 13.35 4.93
N GLU A 189 -27.95 14.11 3.86
CA GLU A 189 -28.23 13.66 2.50
C GLU A 189 -27.32 12.49 2.13
N TYR A 190 -26.02 12.63 2.35
CA TYR A 190 -25.05 11.56 2.10
C TYR A 190 -25.29 10.33 2.98
N GLU A 191 -25.72 10.51 4.23
CA GLU A 191 -26.05 9.40 5.12
C GLU A 191 -27.26 8.59 4.64
N ARG A 192 -28.33 9.28 4.21
CA ARG A 192 -29.63 8.69 3.88
C ARG A 192 -29.78 8.26 2.42
N ARG A 193 -28.84 8.65 1.55
CA ARG A 193 -28.89 8.34 0.12
C ARG A 193 -28.86 6.82 -0.12
N ILE A 194 -29.71 6.37 -1.04
CA ILE A 194 -29.63 5.04 -1.64
C ILE A 194 -28.93 5.22 -2.97
N THR A 195 -27.69 4.73 -3.08
CA THR A 195 -26.88 4.93 -4.29
C THR A 195 -27.27 3.99 -5.41
N GLY A 196 -27.78 2.79 -5.09
CA GLY A 196 -27.98 1.72 -6.07
C GLY A 196 -26.71 0.91 -6.37
N GLU A 197 -25.58 1.29 -5.77
CA GLU A 197 -24.31 0.60 -5.89
C GLU A 197 -24.40 -0.80 -5.27
N ARG A 198 -23.96 -1.81 -6.01
CA ARG A 198 -23.84 -3.20 -5.55
C ARG A 198 -22.43 -3.44 -5.02
N GLY A 199 -22.25 -4.47 -4.21
CA GLY A 199 -20.90 -4.88 -3.84
C GLY A 199 -20.23 -5.66 -4.98
N SER A 200 -19.00 -5.30 -5.32
CA SER A 200 -18.19 -5.93 -6.37
C SER A 200 -16.76 -6.14 -5.88
N GLY A 201 -16.06 -7.12 -6.46
CA GLY A 201 -14.62 -7.30 -6.27
C GLY A 201 -13.77 -6.52 -7.29
N ARG A 202 -14.41 -5.88 -8.28
CA ARG A 202 -13.73 -5.18 -9.39
C ARG A 202 -13.64 -3.68 -9.08
N PRO A 203 -12.44 -3.07 -9.00
CA PRO A 203 -12.29 -1.62 -8.88
C PRO A 203 -13.00 -0.85 -9.99
N ALA A 204 -12.93 -1.36 -11.23
CA ALA A 204 -13.57 -0.77 -12.40
C ALA A 204 -15.08 -0.56 -12.24
N TYR A 205 -15.78 -1.53 -11.61
CA TYR A 205 -17.22 -1.39 -11.35
C TYR A 205 -17.54 -0.11 -10.55
N TYR A 206 -16.75 0.17 -9.51
CA TYR A 206 -16.95 1.34 -8.67
C TYR A 206 -16.63 2.64 -9.41
N ALA A 207 -15.54 2.66 -10.18
CA ALA A 207 -15.18 3.81 -11.00
C ALA A 207 -16.27 4.12 -12.04
N GLU A 208 -16.65 3.14 -12.84
CA GLU A 208 -17.65 3.25 -13.92
C GLU A 208 -19.02 3.67 -13.37
N PHE A 209 -19.44 3.11 -12.22
CA PHE A 209 -20.69 3.46 -11.57
C PHE A 209 -20.78 4.96 -11.23
N TRP A 210 -19.66 5.57 -10.84
CA TRP A 210 -19.56 6.98 -10.51
C TRP A 210 -19.15 7.87 -11.71
N GLY A 211 -19.07 7.29 -12.91
CA GLY A 211 -18.79 7.99 -14.15
C GLY A 211 -17.30 8.20 -14.45
N TYR A 212 -16.41 7.50 -13.74
CA TYR A 212 -14.97 7.48 -14.02
C TYR A 212 -14.61 6.28 -14.89
N GLN A 213 -13.52 6.41 -15.64
CA GLN A 213 -12.90 5.31 -16.37
C GLN A 213 -11.79 4.68 -15.51
N CYS A 214 -11.59 3.37 -15.68
CA CYS A 214 -10.61 2.58 -14.95
C CYS A 214 -9.84 1.68 -15.91
N ASP A 215 -8.65 2.12 -16.29
CA ASP A 215 -7.78 1.39 -17.20
C ASP A 215 -6.86 0.46 -16.41
N GLU A 216 -6.76 -0.81 -16.83
CA GLU A 216 -5.89 -1.79 -16.19
C GLU A 216 -4.52 -1.84 -16.90
N HIS A 217 -3.45 -1.82 -16.11
CA HIS A 217 -2.07 -1.89 -16.59
C HIS A 217 -1.33 -3.06 -15.94
N ASP A 218 -0.52 -3.74 -16.75
CA ASP A 218 0.44 -4.75 -16.30
C ASP A 218 1.84 -4.16 -16.21
N ILE A 219 2.45 -4.28 -15.03
CA ILE A 219 3.81 -3.84 -14.74
C ILE A 219 4.65 -5.07 -14.46
N VAL A 220 5.65 -5.33 -15.30
CA VAL A 220 6.58 -6.46 -15.13
C VAL A 220 7.81 -5.99 -14.36
N THR A 221 8.03 -6.56 -13.17
CA THR A 221 9.20 -6.22 -12.33
C THR A 221 10.46 -6.96 -12.80
N GLU A 222 11.64 -6.51 -12.37
CA GLU A 222 12.92 -7.22 -12.62
C GLU A 222 12.90 -8.65 -12.05
N GLY A 223 12.12 -8.86 -10.99
CA GLY A 223 11.88 -10.16 -10.39
C GLY A 223 11.00 -11.10 -11.25
N GLY A 224 10.42 -10.62 -12.35
CA GLY A 224 9.49 -11.37 -13.19
C GLY A 224 8.05 -11.38 -12.68
N TRP A 225 7.73 -10.54 -11.69
CA TRP A 225 6.37 -10.39 -11.18
C TRP A 225 5.54 -9.52 -12.10
N ILE A 226 4.27 -9.91 -12.31
CA ILE A 226 3.31 -9.08 -13.02
C ILE A 226 2.44 -8.41 -11.97
N LEU A 227 2.55 -7.09 -11.84
CA LEU A 227 1.74 -6.28 -10.93
C LEU A 227 0.63 -5.60 -11.71
N LYS A 228 -0.57 -5.56 -11.12
CA LYS A 228 -1.73 -4.87 -11.68
C LYS A 228 -1.81 -3.45 -11.14
N ALA A 229 -1.94 -2.47 -12.02
CA ALA A 229 -2.28 -1.09 -11.64
C ALA A 229 -3.59 -0.67 -12.31
N HIS A 230 -4.36 0.18 -11.63
CA HIS A 230 -5.59 0.74 -12.15
C HIS A 230 -5.42 2.24 -12.27
N ARG A 231 -5.44 2.76 -13.50
CA ARG A 231 -5.40 4.19 -13.77
C ARG A 231 -6.82 4.73 -13.82
N ILE A 232 -7.13 5.68 -12.95
CA ILE A 232 -8.47 6.27 -12.86
C ILE A 232 -8.47 7.62 -13.55
N SER A 233 -9.44 7.83 -14.44
CA SER A 233 -9.60 9.08 -15.20
C SER A 233 -11.07 9.49 -15.26
N ASP A 234 -11.32 10.77 -15.53
CA ASP A 234 -12.67 11.27 -15.79
C ASP A 234 -12.81 11.60 -17.29
N PRO A 235 -13.52 10.79 -18.08
CA PRO A 235 -13.70 11.03 -19.51
C PRO A 235 -14.53 12.29 -19.81
N ARG A 236 -15.21 12.86 -18.80
CA ARG A 236 -15.98 14.10 -18.92
C ARG A 236 -15.08 15.34 -18.83
N ARG A 237 -13.84 15.18 -18.34
CA ARG A 237 -12.90 16.28 -18.18
C ARG A 237 -12.18 16.57 -19.49
N GLY A 238 -12.30 17.81 -19.96
CA GLY A 238 -11.46 18.32 -21.05
C GLY A 238 -10.07 18.69 -20.54
N GLY A 239 -9.02 18.37 -21.28
CA GLY A 239 -7.64 18.69 -20.91
C GLY A 239 -6.65 17.55 -21.18
N GLY A 240 -5.37 17.79 -20.91
CA GLY A 240 -4.33 16.77 -20.96
C GLY A 240 -4.27 15.92 -19.68
N VAL A 241 -3.41 14.89 -19.72
CA VAL A 241 -3.09 14.07 -18.54
C VAL A 241 -2.47 14.95 -17.45
N GLY A 242 -2.98 14.85 -16.22
CA GLY A 242 -2.47 15.59 -15.07
C GLY A 242 -1.16 15.04 -14.49
N TYR A 243 -0.65 15.69 -13.45
CA TYR A 243 0.54 15.21 -12.72
C TYR A 243 0.28 13.84 -12.07
N PRO A 244 1.20 12.87 -12.18
CA PRO A 244 0.99 11.50 -11.71
C PRO A 244 1.01 11.37 -10.18
N VAL A 245 -0.01 10.72 -9.64
CA VAL A 245 -0.16 10.40 -8.22
C VAL A 245 -0.40 8.90 -8.04
N VAL A 246 0.51 8.25 -7.33
CA VAL A 246 0.40 6.82 -6.98
C VAL A 246 -0.29 6.64 -5.64
N LEU A 247 -1.30 5.77 -5.60
CA LEU A 247 -1.99 5.34 -4.38
C LEU A 247 -1.67 3.87 -4.10
N GLN A 248 -0.88 3.59 -3.06
CA GLN A 248 -0.46 2.25 -2.68
C GLN A 248 -1.18 1.78 -1.40
N HIS A 249 -1.92 0.68 -1.50
CA HIS A 249 -2.72 0.13 -0.41
C HIS A 249 -1.88 -0.59 0.68
N GLY A 250 -2.52 -0.89 1.81
CA GLY A 250 -1.95 -1.65 2.93
C GLY A 250 -1.92 -3.18 2.76
N ILE A 251 -1.53 -3.90 3.81
CA ILE A 251 -1.53 -5.37 3.82
C ILE A 251 -2.97 -5.91 3.69
N LEU A 252 -3.14 -7.09 3.06
CA LEU A 252 -4.44 -7.75 2.84
C LEU A 252 -5.45 -6.89 2.04
N CYS A 253 -4.99 -5.85 1.34
CA CYS A 253 -5.81 -4.95 0.54
C CYS A 253 -5.49 -5.07 -0.95
N ASN A 254 -6.23 -4.32 -1.77
CA ASN A 254 -6.01 -4.12 -3.20
C ASN A 254 -6.42 -2.68 -3.60
N SER A 255 -6.35 -2.35 -4.89
CA SER A 255 -6.71 -1.03 -5.42
C SER A 255 -8.15 -0.60 -5.15
N SER A 256 -9.09 -1.52 -4.87
CA SER A 256 -10.45 -1.13 -4.46
C SER A 256 -10.46 -0.26 -3.21
N HIS A 257 -9.42 -0.35 -2.38
CA HIS A 257 -9.24 0.43 -1.15
C HIS A 257 -9.41 1.94 -1.36
N PHE A 258 -9.15 2.47 -2.56
CA PHE A 258 -9.24 3.90 -2.85
C PHE A 258 -10.45 4.32 -3.70
N VAL A 259 -11.38 3.40 -3.99
CA VAL A 259 -12.56 3.63 -4.88
C VAL A 259 -13.90 3.15 -4.29
N VAL A 260 -13.94 2.67 -3.04
CA VAL A 260 -15.15 2.09 -2.41
C VAL A 260 -15.94 3.06 -1.51
N SER A 261 -15.53 4.32 -1.41
CA SER A 261 -16.19 5.35 -0.59
C SER A 261 -17.16 6.22 -1.41
N GLU A 262 -17.78 5.65 -2.44
CA GLU A 262 -18.72 6.34 -3.34
C GLU A 262 -18.04 7.54 -4.04
N GLU A 263 -18.75 8.64 -4.32
CA GLU A 263 -18.17 9.85 -4.91
C GLU A 263 -17.08 10.49 -4.05
N ARG A 264 -16.98 10.12 -2.77
CA ARG A 264 -15.97 10.63 -1.82
C ARG A 264 -14.72 9.76 -1.75
N SER A 265 -14.53 8.84 -2.70
CA SER A 265 -13.33 8.02 -2.76
C SER A 265 -12.09 8.85 -3.09
N MET A 266 -10.97 8.57 -2.43
CA MET A 266 -9.72 9.33 -2.60
C MET A 266 -9.27 9.41 -4.05
N ALA A 267 -9.36 8.31 -4.80
CA ALA A 267 -8.94 8.30 -6.20
C ALA A 267 -9.79 9.27 -7.04
N PHE A 268 -11.12 9.22 -6.87
CA PHE A 268 -12.04 10.11 -7.57
C PHE A 268 -11.81 11.57 -7.20
N TRP A 269 -11.66 11.84 -5.90
CA TRP A 269 -11.39 13.19 -5.41
C TRP A 269 -10.09 13.76 -6.03
N LEU A 270 -9.01 12.97 -6.11
CA LEU A 270 -7.76 13.41 -6.73
C LEU A 270 -7.88 13.62 -8.25
N VAL A 271 -8.62 12.78 -8.95
CA VAL A 271 -8.93 12.99 -10.39
C VAL A 271 -9.65 14.32 -10.58
N ASP A 272 -10.65 14.61 -9.75
CA ASP A 272 -11.39 15.88 -9.75
C ASP A 272 -10.49 17.09 -9.43
N GLN A 273 -9.40 16.89 -8.68
CA GLN A 273 -8.43 17.94 -8.36
C GLN A 273 -7.39 18.20 -9.45
N GLY A 274 -7.41 17.43 -10.53
CA GLY A 274 -6.51 17.68 -11.64
C GLY A 274 -5.53 16.56 -11.95
N PHE A 275 -5.38 15.57 -11.06
CA PHE A 275 -4.27 14.62 -11.09
C PHE A 275 -4.49 13.41 -12.02
N ASP A 276 -3.39 12.80 -12.46
CA ASP A 276 -3.39 11.48 -13.11
C ASP A 276 -3.19 10.40 -12.03
N VAL A 277 -4.26 9.66 -11.70
CA VAL A 277 -4.28 8.81 -10.51
C VAL A 277 -4.03 7.35 -10.87
N TRP A 278 -2.95 6.80 -10.30
CA TRP A 278 -2.54 5.41 -10.45
C TRP A 278 -2.73 4.65 -9.14
N VAL A 279 -3.69 3.73 -9.11
CA VAL A 279 -3.97 2.89 -7.94
C VAL A 279 -3.29 1.53 -8.10
N THR A 280 -2.19 1.33 -7.39
CA THR A 280 -1.27 0.23 -7.64
C THR A 280 -1.50 -0.95 -6.71
N ASN A 281 -1.05 -2.14 -7.14
CA ASN A 281 -1.17 -3.36 -6.36
C ASN A 281 0.17 -4.05 -6.14
N ILE A 282 0.23 -4.81 -5.05
CA ILE A 282 1.35 -5.72 -4.78
C ILE A 282 1.16 -7.06 -5.49
N ARG A 283 2.21 -7.89 -5.44
CA ARG A 283 2.26 -9.27 -5.95
C ARG A 283 0.98 -10.05 -5.63
N SER A 284 0.56 -10.90 -6.56
CA SER A 284 -0.56 -11.86 -6.45
C SER A 284 -1.99 -11.29 -6.40
N ASN A 285 -2.17 -9.97 -6.24
CA ASN A 285 -3.48 -9.31 -6.32
C ASN A 285 -4.10 -9.49 -7.72
N PHE A 286 -5.43 -9.52 -7.79
CA PHE A 286 -6.18 -9.69 -9.05
C PHE A 286 -5.74 -10.90 -9.88
N LYS A 287 -5.37 -12.00 -9.19
CA LYS A 287 -4.84 -13.23 -9.79
C LYS A 287 -3.56 -13.02 -10.62
N ALA A 288 -2.90 -11.87 -10.50
CA ALA A 288 -1.70 -11.54 -11.25
C ALA A 288 -0.59 -12.58 -11.01
N GLY A 289 0.17 -12.83 -12.08
CA GLY A 289 1.08 -13.95 -12.20
C GLY A 289 2.55 -13.58 -12.07
N HIS A 290 3.39 -14.51 -12.53
CA HIS A 290 4.83 -14.36 -12.66
C HIS A 290 5.26 -15.01 -13.96
N THR A 291 6.29 -14.48 -14.59
CA THR A 291 6.86 -14.97 -15.85
C THR A 291 7.44 -16.40 -15.78
N GLU A 292 7.88 -16.87 -14.60
CA GLU A 292 8.56 -18.16 -14.42
C GLU A 292 7.76 -19.14 -13.55
N TYR A 293 7.10 -18.64 -12.49
CA TYR A 293 6.48 -19.48 -11.47
C TYR A 293 4.95 -19.44 -11.54
N THR A 294 4.32 -20.60 -11.44
CA THR A 294 2.86 -20.68 -11.27
C THR A 294 2.49 -20.47 -9.80
N ARG A 295 1.24 -20.07 -9.51
CA ARG A 295 0.71 -19.96 -8.13
C ARG A 295 0.78 -21.27 -7.33
N SER A 296 0.88 -22.42 -7.99
CA SER A 296 1.04 -23.72 -7.31
C SER A 296 2.48 -23.97 -6.82
N ASP A 297 3.44 -23.20 -7.33
CA ASP A 297 4.85 -23.26 -6.93
C ASP A 297 5.05 -22.48 -5.63
N PRO A 298 5.70 -23.05 -4.59
CA PRO A 298 6.02 -22.28 -3.39
C PRO A 298 6.94 -21.08 -3.65
N ARG A 299 7.75 -21.09 -4.71
CA ARG A 299 8.63 -19.96 -5.10
C ARG A 299 7.82 -18.73 -5.50
N PHE A 300 6.62 -18.92 -6.04
CA PHE A 300 5.69 -17.83 -6.27
C PHE A 300 5.34 -17.13 -4.95
N TRP A 301 5.17 -17.84 -3.84
CA TRP A 301 4.77 -17.21 -2.57
C TRP A 301 5.96 -16.82 -1.68
N ALA A 302 7.16 -16.91 -2.22
CA ALA A 302 8.39 -16.68 -1.51
C ALA A 302 8.77 -15.20 -1.63
N TRP A 303 8.14 -14.35 -0.83
CA TRP A 303 8.44 -12.90 -0.78
C TRP A 303 7.89 -12.26 0.50
N GLY A 304 8.59 -11.24 0.98
CA GLY A 304 8.22 -10.41 2.12
C GLY A 304 8.31 -8.91 1.80
N LEU A 305 8.46 -8.08 2.83
CA LEU A 305 8.41 -6.62 2.68
C LEU A 305 9.57 -6.06 1.82
N LYS A 306 10.76 -6.67 1.89
CA LYS A 306 11.95 -6.26 1.12
C LYS A 306 11.72 -6.42 -0.38
N GLU A 307 11.16 -7.55 -0.79
CA GLU A 307 10.82 -7.80 -2.19
C GLU A 307 9.75 -6.82 -2.70
N LEU A 308 8.78 -6.46 -1.86
CA LEU A 308 7.80 -5.42 -2.21
C LEU A 308 8.45 -4.03 -2.31
N ALA A 309 9.49 -3.74 -1.55
CA ALA A 309 10.24 -2.49 -1.67
C ALA A 309 11.01 -2.41 -3.00
N PHE A 310 11.58 -3.53 -3.47
CA PHE A 310 12.19 -3.60 -4.81
C PHE A 310 11.17 -3.40 -5.93
N ASP A 311 9.98 -3.98 -5.79
CA ASP A 311 8.90 -3.81 -6.77
C ASP A 311 8.50 -2.33 -6.94
N LEU A 312 8.61 -1.50 -5.89
CA LEU A 312 8.29 -0.08 -5.96
C LEU A 312 9.21 0.68 -6.92
N ARG A 313 10.48 0.24 -7.08
CA ARG A 313 11.41 0.83 -8.06
C ARG A 313 10.87 0.65 -9.47
N ASP A 314 10.53 -0.58 -9.83
CA ASP A 314 10.06 -0.93 -11.18
C ASP A 314 8.69 -0.30 -11.47
N LEU A 315 7.84 -0.18 -10.44
CA LEU A 315 6.56 0.52 -10.51
C LEU A 315 6.74 2.02 -10.78
N VAL A 316 7.63 2.70 -10.05
CA VAL A 316 7.89 4.13 -10.27
C VAL A 316 8.49 4.37 -11.65
N ASP A 317 9.41 3.50 -12.08
CA ASP A 317 10.02 3.56 -13.41
C ASP A 317 8.98 3.37 -14.53
N TYR A 318 8.07 2.41 -14.38
CA TYR A 318 6.99 2.20 -15.34
C TYR A 318 6.09 3.43 -15.44
N ILE A 319 5.63 3.98 -14.32
CA ILE A 319 4.67 5.09 -14.33
C ILE A 319 5.31 6.38 -14.83
N THR A 320 6.54 6.70 -14.41
CA THR A 320 7.28 7.86 -14.95
C THR A 320 7.50 7.73 -16.47
N ALA A 321 7.83 6.54 -16.97
CA ALA A 321 7.94 6.29 -18.40
C ALA A 321 6.59 6.39 -19.14
N ALA A 322 5.52 5.83 -18.58
CA ALA A 322 4.18 5.82 -19.19
C ALA A 322 3.55 7.22 -19.26
N THR A 323 3.88 8.08 -18.29
CA THR A 323 3.32 9.43 -18.17
C THR A 323 4.22 10.51 -18.78
N GLY A 324 5.50 10.23 -18.93
CA GLY A 324 6.51 11.18 -19.42
C GLY A 324 6.99 12.19 -18.38
N TYR A 325 6.46 12.15 -17.15
CA TYR A 325 6.93 12.99 -16.06
C TYR A 325 8.20 12.40 -15.41
N PRO A 326 9.21 13.23 -15.09
CA PRO A 326 10.44 12.76 -14.46
C PRO A 326 10.24 12.33 -12.99
N GLN A 327 9.19 12.86 -12.35
CA GLN A 327 8.84 12.59 -10.97
C GLN A 327 7.34 12.32 -10.82
N LEU A 328 6.96 11.66 -9.74
CA LEU A 328 5.56 11.46 -9.35
C LEU A 328 5.36 11.67 -7.85
N ALA A 329 4.12 11.88 -7.42
CA ALA A 329 3.78 11.87 -6.00
C ALA A 329 3.40 10.45 -5.55
N PHE A 330 3.92 10.01 -4.41
CA PHE A 330 3.58 8.70 -3.85
C PHE A 330 2.79 8.83 -2.55
N VAL A 331 1.60 8.25 -2.50
CA VAL A 331 0.75 8.16 -1.30
C VAL A 331 0.67 6.70 -0.88
N GLY A 332 1.26 6.38 0.27
CA GLY A 332 1.18 5.06 0.88
C GLY A 332 0.15 5.03 2.01
N HIS A 333 -0.59 3.93 2.13
CA HIS A 333 -1.34 3.58 3.34
C HIS A 333 -0.73 2.34 4.01
N SER A 334 -0.53 2.39 5.33
CA SER A 334 -0.14 1.21 6.13
C SER A 334 1.14 0.53 5.62
N GLN A 335 1.06 -0.73 5.17
CA GLN A 335 2.16 -1.44 4.50
C GLN A 335 2.69 -0.67 3.30
N GLY A 336 1.83 -0.03 2.49
CA GLY A 336 2.28 0.74 1.32
C GLY A 336 3.28 1.84 1.71
N SER A 337 3.03 2.52 2.83
CA SER A 337 3.99 3.46 3.43
C SER A 337 5.23 2.74 3.95
N GLY A 338 5.05 1.64 4.68
CA GLY A 338 6.16 0.84 5.25
C GLY A 338 7.12 0.30 4.18
N SER A 339 6.62 -0.17 3.05
CA SER A 339 7.43 -0.62 1.91
C SER A 339 8.18 0.54 1.26
N MET A 340 7.59 1.75 1.18
CA MET A 340 8.28 2.91 0.62
C MET A 340 9.37 3.46 1.56
N TYR A 341 9.14 3.51 2.88
CA TYR A 341 10.22 3.80 3.83
C TYR A 341 11.36 2.79 3.71
N LEU A 342 11.04 1.50 3.52
CA LEU A 342 12.06 0.49 3.30
C LEU A 342 12.80 0.70 1.98
N ALA A 343 12.09 1.01 0.89
CA ALA A 343 12.70 1.28 -0.41
C ALA A 343 13.68 2.47 -0.36
N LEU A 344 13.28 3.55 0.32
CA LEU A 344 14.09 4.77 0.50
C LEU A 344 15.24 4.62 1.51
N SER A 345 15.35 3.48 2.18
CA SER A 345 16.43 3.22 3.14
C SER A 345 17.76 2.93 2.41
N PRO A 346 18.91 3.26 3.04
CA PRO A 346 20.21 2.85 2.55
C PRO A 346 20.28 1.33 2.32
N GLY A 347 20.88 0.94 1.20
CA GLY A 347 21.09 -0.48 0.85
C GLY A 347 19.89 -1.19 0.21
N ILE A 348 18.75 -0.51 0.01
CA ILE A 348 17.61 -1.03 -0.77
C ILE A 348 17.56 -0.35 -2.14
N CYS A 349 16.81 0.75 -2.28
CA CYS A 349 16.67 1.52 -3.52
C CYS A 349 16.50 3.03 -3.24
N PRO A 350 17.43 3.67 -2.50
CA PRO A 350 17.31 5.09 -2.14
C PRO A 350 17.27 6.03 -3.35
N GLU A 351 17.73 5.58 -4.52
CA GLU A 351 17.66 6.30 -5.79
C GLU A 351 16.23 6.59 -6.27
N ILE A 352 15.23 5.82 -5.81
CA ILE A 352 13.81 6.09 -6.10
C ILE A 352 13.43 7.49 -5.63
N GLY A 353 14.04 7.99 -4.55
CA GLY A 353 13.77 9.33 -4.04
C GLY A 353 13.99 10.46 -5.05
N ASN A 354 14.87 10.27 -6.05
CA ASN A 354 15.08 11.24 -7.13
C ASN A 354 13.92 11.30 -8.13
N LYS A 355 13.07 10.26 -8.17
CA LYS A 355 11.88 10.13 -9.02
C LYS A 355 10.58 10.41 -8.28
N LEU A 356 10.66 10.85 -7.02
CA LEU A 356 9.51 11.22 -6.21
C LEU A 356 9.55 12.72 -5.96
N SER A 357 8.51 13.46 -6.35
CA SER A 357 8.38 14.86 -5.93
C SER A 357 8.01 14.95 -4.45
N CYS A 358 7.24 13.99 -3.96
CA CYS A 358 6.94 13.84 -2.55
C CYS A 358 6.54 12.41 -2.17
N PHE A 359 6.68 12.10 -0.89
CA PHE A 359 6.14 10.91 -0.27
C PHE A 359 5.16 11.28 0.85
N ILE A 360 3.91 10.86 0.72
CA ILE A 360 2.86 11.03 1.73
C ILE A 360 2.56 9.67 2.39
N ALA A 361 2.76 9.59 3.70
CA ALA A 361 2.54 8.38 4.49
C ALA A 361 1.27 8.50 5.35
N LEU A 362 0.28 7.65 5.08
CA LEU A 362 -0.96 7.53 5.84
C LEU A 362 -0.88 6.30 6.76
N GLY A 363 -0.97 6.51 8.06
CA GLY A 363 -0.93 5.44 9.07
C GLY A 363 0.24 4.46 8.84
N PRO A 364 1.50 4.91 8.84
CA PRO A 364 2.61 4.13 8.33
C PRO A 364 2.96 2.90 9.19
N SER A 365 3.10 1.74 8.55
CA SER A 365 3.49 0.48 9.19
C SER A 365 4.99 0.41 9.47
N VAL A 366 5.42 1.20 10.46
CA VAL A 366 6.83 1.40 10.84
C VAL A 366 7.05 1.09 12.32
N TYR A 367 6.13 1.55 13.19
CA TYR A 367 6.05 1.15 14.59
C TYR A 367 4.78 0.34 14.80
N ALA A 368 4.91 -0.83 15.43
CA ALA A 368 3.78 -1.72 15.70
C ALA A 368 2.91 -1.18 16.83
N GLY A 369 1.60 -1.38 16.75
CA GLY A 369 0.63 -0.95 17.75
C GLY A 369 0.21 -2.02 18.76
N SER A 370 -0.46 -1.57 19.82
CA SER A 370 -0.85 -2.39 20.98
C SER A 370 -1.74 -3.58 20.64
N VAL A 371 -2.47 -3.53 19.52
CA VAL A 371 -3.36 -4.62 19.11
C VAL A 371 -2.61 -5.93 18.83
N LEU A 372 -1.35 -5.84 18.41
CA LEU A 372 -0.51 -7.01 18.13
C LEU A 372 -0.10 -7.76 19.42
N ARG A 373 -0.45 -7.27 20.62
CA ARG A 373 -0.34 -8.00 21.90
C ARG A 373 -1.63 -8.69 22.32
N LYS A 374 -2.73 -8.55 21.57
CA LYS A 374 -4.03 -9.16 21.87
C LYS A 374 -4.22 -10.43 21.05
N PHE A 375 -5.13 -11.29 21.50
CA PHE A 375 -5.52 -12.47 20.73
C PHE A 375 -6.18 -12.03 19.41
N PRO A 376 -5.88 -12.68 18.26
CA PRO A 376 -5.02 -13.85 18.09
C PRO A 376 -3.55 -13.54 17.83
N PHE A 377 -3.17 -12.27 17.59
CA PHE A 377 -1.80 -11.88 17.29
C PHE A 377 -0.79 -12.26 18.38
N SER A 378 -1.19 -12.21 19.66
CA SER A 378 -0.37 -12.66 20.79
C SER A 378 0.08 -14.12 20.66
N LEU A 379 -0.79 -14.99 20.11
CA LEU A 379 -0.47 -16.38 19.84
C LEU A 379 0.39 -16.51 18.57
N LEU A 380 0.03 -15.79 17.50
CA LEU A 380 0.79 -15.81 16.23
C LEU A 380 2.26 -15.39 16.43
N ARG A 381 2.50 -14.44 17.33
CA ARG A 381 3.85 -13.97 17.71
C ARG A 381 4.73 -15.02 18.37
N GLN A 382 4.15 -16.09 18.90
CA GLN A 382 4.92 -17.19 19.50
C GLN A 382 5.53 -18.11 18.44
N PHE A 383 5.08 -18.05 17.18
CA PHE A 383 5.62 -18.83 16.07
C PHE A 383 6.96 -18.25 15.56
N ARG A 384 8.03 -18.42 16.34
CA ARG A 384 9.38 -17.96 15.98
C ARG A 384 10.10 -18.81 14.94
N SER A 385 9.59 -19.99 14.65
CA SER A 385 10.21 -20.94 13.72
C SER A 385 9.44 -20.99 12.42
N ARG A 386 10.13 -20.68 11.31
CA ARG A 386 9.59 -20.80 9.96
C ARG A 386 9.05 -22.20 9.67
N LYS A 387 9.67 -23.25 10.22
CA LYS A 387 9.21 -24.63 10.04
C LYS A 387 7.85 -24.87 10.70
N TRP A 388 7.64 -24.32 11.90
CA TRP A 388 6.37 -24.41 12.63
C TRP A 388 5.30 -23.52 11.99
N TRP A 389 5.67 -22.30 11.58
CA TRP A 389 4.79 -21.43 10.81
C TRP A 389 4.29 -22.13 9.54
N GLY A 390 5.21 -22.65 8.72
CA GLY A 390 4.87 -23.35 7.49
C GLY A 390 4.14 -24.68 7.68
N LEU A 391 4.09 -25.24 8.89
CA LEU A 391 3.24 -26.38 9.22
C LEU A 391 1.78 -25.93 9.47
N VAL A 392 1.58 -24.77 10.09
CA VAL A 392 0.25 -24.25 10.45
C VAL A 392 -0.37 -23.45 9.30
N PHE A 393 0.36 -22.48 8.74
CA PHE A 393 -0.15 -21.54 7.73
C PHE A 393 0.33 -21.86 6.31
N GLY A 394 1.11 -22.93 6.16
CA GLY A 394 1.66 -23.32 4.87
C GLY A 394 2.76 -22.37 4.38
N VAL A 395 3.32 -22.68 3.23
CA VAL A 395 4.37 -21.87 2.56
C VAL A 395 3.91 -21.26 1.23
N ARG A 396 2.59 -21.23 1.01
CA ARG A 396 1.96 -20.64 -0.18
C ARG A 396 1.12 -19.43 0.25
N GLU A 397 -0.07 -19.29 -0.31
CA GLU A 397 -1.09 -18.35 0.11
C GLU A 397 -1.45 -18.53 1.60
N PHE A 398 -1.48 -17.43 2.34
CA PHE A 398 -1.90 -17.40 3.73
C PHE A 398 -3.41 -17.61 3.82
N MET A 399 -3.82 -18.69 4.50
CA MET A 399 -5.21 -19.04 4.76
C MET A 399 -6.10 -19.08 3.49
N PRO A 400 -5.89 -20.04 2.57
CA PRO A 400 -6.62 -20.13 1.30
C PRO A 400 -8.16 -20.19 1.43
N ALA A 401 -8.66 -20.60 2.60
CA ALA A 401 -10.09 -20.59 2.92
C ALA A 401 -10.74 -19.20 2.74
N ILE A 402 -9.99 -18.13 2.92
CA ILE A 402 -10.44 -16.75 2.69
C ILE A 402 -10.81 -16.57 1.21
N GLY A 403 -9.91 -16.92 0.29
CA GLY A 403 -10.15 -16.79 -1.15
C GLY A 403 -11.31 -17.68 -1.63
N ILE A 404 -11.43 -18.89 -1.08
CA ILE A 404 -12.56 -19.78 -1.35
C ILE A 404 -13.88 -19.14 -0.87
N ALA A 405 -13.92 -18.64 0.37
CA ALA A 405 -15.10 -17.98 0.90
C ALA A 405 -15.48 -16.73 0.07
N GLN A 406 -14.50 -15.95 -0.38
CA GLN A 406 -14.71 -14.77 -1.20
C GLN A 406 -15.27 -15.11 -2.60
N ALA A 407 -14.93 -16.29 -3.13
CA ALA A 407 -15.40 -16.76 -4.42
C ALA A 407 -16.83 -17.31 -4.38
N PHE A 408 -17.23 -17.98 -3.28
CA PHE A 408 -18.50 -18.70 -3.22
C PHE A 408 -19.59 -18.06 -2.35
N LEU A 409 -19.23 -17.21 -1.37
CA LEU A 409 -20.25 -16.54 -0.55
C LEU A 409 -20.84 -15.33 -1.29
N PRO A 410 -22.15 -15.07 -1.14
CA PRO A 410 -22.75 -13.84 -1.65
C PRO A 410 -22.04 -12.60 -1.08
N THR A 411 -21.91 -11.58 -1.92
CA THR A 411 -21.10 -10.39 -1.62
C THR A 411 -21.38 -9.77 -0.25
N TYR A 412 -22.66 -9.56 0.09
CA TYR A 412 -23.04 -8.98 1.37
C TYR A 412 -22.58 -9.84 2.56
N TRP A 413 -22.77 -11.16 2.48
CA TRP A 413 -22.45 -12.08 3.58
C TRP A 413 -20.95 -12.20 3.80
N PHE A 414 -20.18 -12.33 2.72
CA PHE A 414 -18.71 -12.31 2.83
C PHE A 414 -18.26 -11.00 3.48
N GLY A 415 -18.73 -9.86 2.96
CA GLY A 415 -18.35 -8.55 3.48
C GLY A 415 -18.73 -8.33 4.93
N HIS A 416 -19.92 -8.77 5.35
CA HIS A 416 -20.33 -8.67 6.75
C HIS A 416 -19.48 -9.55 7.68
N ILE A 417 -19.21 -10.80 7.29
CA ILE A 417 -18.36 -11.71 8.07
C ILE A 417 -16.94 -11.15 8.18
N ALA A 418 -16.36 -10.72 7.05
CA ALA A 418 -15.03 -10.13 7.01
C ALA A 418 -14.93 -8.86 7.87
N TYR A 419 -15.95 -8.00 7.85
CA TYR A 419 -16.05 -6.84 8.76
C TYR A 419 -15.99 -7.27 10.23
N VAL A 420 -16.81 -8.24 10.64
CA VAL A 420 -16.85 -8.72 12.04
C VAL A 420 -15.49 -9.26 12.48
N ILE A 421 -14.83 -10.07 11.62
CA ILE A 421 -13.49 -10.59 11.89
C ILE A 421 -12.47 -9.45 11.99
N PHE A 422 -12.44 -8.53 11.03
CA PHE A 422 -11.47 -7.42 11.02
C PHE A 422 -11.64 -6.49 12.22
N ALA A 423 -12.88 -6.13 12.56
CA ALA A 423 -13.19 -5.33 13.74
C ALA A 423 -12.72 -6.02 15.03
N PHE A 424 -12.80 -7.35 15.10
CA PHE A 424 -12.26 -8.13 16.22
C PHE A 424 -10.73 -8.16 16.23
N LEU A 425 -10.10 -8.52 15.10
CA LEU A 425 -8.65 -8.66 14.99
C LEU A 425 -7.93 -7.36 15.35
N PHE A 426 -8.37 -6.26 14.75
CA PHE A 426 -7.69 -4.97 14.88
C PHE A 426 -8.28 -4.07 15.96
N GLY A 427 -9.36 -4.52 16.62
CA GLY A 427 -10.02 -3.77 17.68
C GLY A 427 -10.61 -2.45 17.19
N PHE A 428 -10.94 -2.37 15.90
CA PHE A 428 -11.40 -1.14 15.29
C PHE A 428 -12.83 -0.75 15.70
N HIS A 429 -13.09 0.53 15.68
CA HIS A 429 -14.40 1.14 15.78
C HIS A 429 -14.81 1.69 14.42
N ASP A 430 -16.10 1.56 14.12
CA ASP A 430 -16.67 2.04 12.87
C ASP A 430 -17.30 3.43 13.02
N HIS A 431 -16.95 4.18 14.08
CA HIS A 431 -17.62 5.42 14.46
C HIS A 431 -17.53 6.47 13.37
N ASN A 432 -16.49 6.43 12.54
CA ASN A 432 -16.28 7.36 11.45
C ASN A 432 -16.74 6.83 10.07
N TRP A 433 -17.48 5.71 10.01
CA TRP A 433 -17.89 5.08 8.75
C TRP A 433 -19.40 5.07 8.55
N LEU A 434 -19.80 5.12 7.28
CA LEU A 434 -21.18 4.83 6.89
C LEU A 434 -21.49 3.33 7.02
N SER A 435 -22.63 3.02 7.62
CA SER A 435 -23.05 1.63 7.83
C SER A 435 -23.22 0.84 6.54
N ARG A 436 -23.68 1.49 5.46
CA ARG A 436 -23.84 0.85 4.14
C ARG A 436 -22.51 0.52 3.46
N HIS A 437 -21.42 1.21 3.81
CA HIS A 437 -20.11 0.96 3.20
C HIS A 437 -19.43 -0.29 3.75
N LYS A 438 -19.73 -0.72 4.98
CA LYS A 438 -18.97 -1.81 5.62
C LYS A 438 -18.99 -3.11 4.81
N PRO A 439 -20.15 -3.70 4.44
CA PRO A 439 -20.14 -4.94 3.67
C PRO A 439 -19.47 -4.79 2.30
N LYS A 440 -19.50 -3.57 1.75
CA LYS A 440 -18.90 -3.23 0.47
C LYS A 440 -17.37 -3.15 0.54
N ILE A 441 -16.84 -2.43 1.53
CA ILE A 441 -15.40 -2.35 1.83
C ILE A 441 -14.86 -3.75 2.10
N PHE A 442 -15.50 -4.50 3.00
CA PHE A 442 -15.04 -5.83 3.39
C PHE A 442 -15.40 -6.93 2.37
N ARG A 443 -16.03 -6.58 1.24
CA ARG A 443 -16.08 -7.47 0.08
C ARG A 443 -14.73 -7.53 -0.65
N THR A 444 -13.97 -6.44 -0.61
CA THR A 444 -12.70 -6.30 -1.32
C THR A 444 -11.50 -6.61 -0.44
N VAL A 445 -11.70 -6.72 0.89
CA VAL A 445 -10.68 -7.11 1.88
C VAL A 445 -11.25 -8.15 2.87
N PRO A 446 -10.46 -9.13 3.37
CA PRO A 446 -9.04 -9.37 3.09
C PRO A 446 -8.81 -9.98 1.71
N VAL A 447 -7.67 -9.62 1.11
CA VAL A 447 -7.11 -10.29 -0.06
C VAL A 447 -6.08 -11.31 0.41
N PRO A 448 -6.16 -12.58 -0.03
CA PRO A 448 -5.13 -13.56 0.28
C PRO A 448 -3.76 -13.14 -0.25
N THR A 449 -2.72 -13.37 0.55
CA THR A 449 -1.35 -12.92 0.26
C THR A 449 -0.32 -13.98 0.67
N SER A 450 0.97 -13.70 0.50
CA SER A 450 2.05 -14.61 0.88
C SER A 450 2.04 -14.97 2.37
N SER A 451 2.10 -16.27 2.69
CA SER A 451 2.34 -16.75 4.05
C SER A 451 3.69 -16.29 4.59
N GLU A 452 4.69 -16.13 3.72
CA GLU A 452 6.02 -15.64 4.07
C GLU A 452 5.97 -14.16 4.51
N LEU A 453 5.16 -13.34 3.84
CA LEU A 453 4.91 -11.95 4.25
C LEU A 453 4.29 -11.88 5.64
N LEU A 454 3.27 -12.71 5.93
CA LEU A 454 2.64 -12.72 7.26
C LEU A 454 3.59 -13.26 8.34
N TYR A 455 4.43 -14.24 8.00
CA TYR A 455 5.48 -14.70 8.90
C TYR A 455 6.42 -13.56 9.28
N TRP A 456 6.82 -12.73 8.32
CA TRP A 456 7.65 -11.56 8.57
C TRP A 456 6.98 -10.58 9.54
N TYR A 457 5.69 -10.24 9.32
CA TYR A 457 4.96 -9.34 10.20
C TYR A 457 4.80 -9.87 11.63
N MET A 458 4.52 -11.18 11.78
CA MET A 458 4.27 -11.79 13.08
C MET A 458 5.56 -12.11 13.85
N SER A 459 6.55 -12.72 13.19
CA SER A 459 7.79 -13.15 13.86
C SER A 459 8.83 -12.04 13.99
N GLY A 460 8.83 -11.06 13.09
CA GLY A 460 9.78 -9.94 13.06
C GLY A 460 9.15 -8.64 13.57
N PHE A 461 8.33 -8.00 12.73
CA PHE A 461 7.80 -6.65 12.97
C PHE A 461 7.10 -6.51 14.32
N SER A 462 6.12 -7.38 14.60
CA SER A 462 5.38 -7.32 15.87
C SER A 462 6.20 -7.81 17.07
N HIS A 463 7.31 -8.52 16.87
CA HIS A 463 8.18 -8.91 17.98
C HIS A 463 9.05 -7.74 18.44
N ARG A 464 9.76 -7.09 17.51
CA ARG A 464 10.61 -5.92 17.81
C ARG A 464 9.84 -4.62 18.02
N GLY A 465 8.71 -4.49 17.36
CA GLY A 465 7.82 -3.34 17.47
C GLY A 465 8.22 -2.11 16.68
N CYS A 466 9.32 -2.18 15.93
CA CYS A 466 9.77 -1.14 15.01
C CYS A 466 10.56 -1.78 13.87
N ILE A 467 10.49 -1.21 12.67
CA ILE A 467 11.41 -1.56 11.58
C ILE A 467 12.81 -0.93 11.80
N PHE A 468 12.89 0.30 12.34
CA PHE A 468 14.17 0.94 12.63
C PHE A 468 14.94 0.25 13.76
N ASP A 469 16.26 0.42 13.75
CA ASP A 469 17.06 0.24 14.95
C ASP A 469 16.98 1.49 15.84
N PRO A 470 16.21 1.48 16.95
CA PRO A 470 16.14 2.57 17.92
C PRO A 470 17.48 3.00 18.53
N ARG A 471 18.54 2.18 18.43
CA ARG A 471 19.88 2.53 18.93
C ARG A 471 20.57 3.55 18.02
N ILE A 472 20.15 3.65 16.76
CA ILE A 472 20.73 4.56 15.77
C ILE A 472 20.09 5.93 15.93
N THR A 473 20.92 6.88 16.35
CA THR A 473 20.58 8.28 16.64
C THR A 473 21.09 9.27 15.60
N GLU A 474 21.73 8.78 14.55
CA GLU A 474 22.12 9.56 13.37
C GLU A 474 21.03 9.47 12.28
N PRO A 475 21.01 10.42 11.32
CA PRO A 475 20.09 10.37 10.20
C PRO A 475 20.23 9.07 9.43
N TRP A 476 19.13 8.34 9.31
CA TRP A 476 19.06 7.07 8.61
C TRP A 476 18.92 7.28 7.10
N PHE A 477 18.02 8.19 6.72
CA PHE A 477 17.70 8.40 5.32
C PHE A 477 18.75 9.28 4.62
N PRO A 478 19.08 8.96 3.35
CA PRO A 478 19.95 9.82 2.56
C PRO A 478 19.26 11.15 2.23
N ARG A 479 20.04 12.14 1.80
CA ARG A 479 19.50 13.45 1.34
C ARG A 479 18.62 13.36 0.11
N THR A 480 18.62 12.23 -0.59
CA THR A 480 17.73 11.95 -1.72
C THR A 480 16.32 11.56 -1.26
N PHE A 481 16.07 11.44 0.05
CA PHE A 481 14.72 11.22 0.56
C PHE A 481 13.81 12.38 0.14
N PRO A 482 12.65 12.11 -0.50
CA PRO A 482 11.82 13.16 -1.05
C PRO A 482 11.12 13.98 0.05
N PRO A 483 10.67 15.20 -0.25
CA PRO A 483 9.77 15.96 0.62
C PRO A 483 8.62 15.10 1.16
N HIS A 484 8.33 15.23 2.45
CA HIS A 484 7.59 14.21 3.17
C HIS A 484 6.44 14.74 4.02
N SER A 485 5.31 14.05 3.98
CA SER A 485 4.18 14.29 4.88
C SER A 485 3.73 13.02 5.60
N ILE A 486 3.36 13.15 6.87
CA ILE A 486 2.85 12.05 7.69
C ILE A 486 1.49 12.40 8.26
N PHE A 487 0.53 11.51 8.07
CA PHE A 487 -0.81 11.58 8.67
C PHE A 487 -1.00 10.33 9.53
N TYR A 488 -1.34 10.52 10.81
CA TYR A 488 -1.56 9.39 11.72
C TYR A 488 -2.73 9.64 12.67
N GLY A 489 -3.43 8.57 13.02
CA GLY A 489 -4.54 8.60 13.97
C GLY A 489 -4.03 8.46 15.40
N ASP A 490 -4.65 9.18 16.33
CA ASP A 490 -4.34 9.11 17.77
C ASP A 490 -4.91 7.87 18.47
N ILE A 491 -5.87 7.17 17.83
CA ILE A 491 -6.45 5.91 18.29
C ILE A 491 -6.17 4.75 17.31
N ASP A 492 -5.15 4.88 16.46
CA ASP A 492 -4.63 3.76 15.68
C ASP A 492 -3.85 2.79 16.59
N TYR A 493 -4.46 1.64 16.86
CA TYR A 493 -3.85 0.58 17.67
C TYR A 493 -3.12 -0.48 16.84
N LEU A 494 -3.13 -0.40 15.51
CA LEU A 494 -2.44 -1.33 14.63
C LEU A 494 -1.00 -0.87 14.36
N VAL A 495 -0.82 0.43 14.09
CA VAL A 495 0.50 1.05 13.87
C VAL A 495 0.56 2.41 14.55
N LEU A 496 1.73 2.78 15.07
CA LEU A 496 1.88 3.99 15.87
C LEU A 496 2.60 5.08 15.06
N GLY A 497 1.90 6.16 14.72
CA GLY A 497 2.52 7.30 14.02
C GLY A 497 3.34 8.22 14.90
N LYS A 498 2.92 8.45 16.15
CA LYS A 498 3.59 9.38 17.08
C LYS A 498 5.08 9.04 17.33
N PRO A 499 5.48 7.77 17.60
CA PRO A 499 6.90 7.42 17.73
C PRO A 499 7.70 7.67 16.46
N LEU A 500 7.12 7.45 15.28
CA LEU A 500 7.77 7.73 14.00
C LEU A 500 8.06 9.22 13.83
N VAL A 501 7.04 10.06 14.06
CA VAL A 501 7.18 11.52 14.00
C VAL A 501 8.27 12.00 14.96
N GLN A 502 8.27 11.50 16.19
CA GLN A 502 9.30 11.83 17.18
C GLN A 502 10.71 11.41 16.73
N ARG A 503 10.85 10.24 16.10
CA ARG A 503 12.13 9.79 15.53
C ARG A 503 12.59 10.75 14.43
N ILE A 504 11.71 11.05 13.46
CA ILE A 504 12.04 11.90 12.32
C ILE A 504 12.47 13.28 12.79
N GLN A 505 11.68 13.93 13.65
CA GLN A 505 11.98 15.25 14.18
C GLN A 505 13.29 15.30 14.99
N ARG A 506 13.66 14.19 15.65
CA ARG A 506 14.82 14.15 16.53
C ARG A 506 16.11 13.77 15.82
N TYR A 507 16.05 12.87 14.83
CA TYR A 507 17.24 12.23 14.28
C TYR A 507 17.35 12.33 12.75
N GLU A 508 16.26 12.49 12.00
CA GLU A 508 16.28 12.43 10.53
C GLU A 508 16.46 13.83 9.91
N THR A 509 17.62 14.45 10.13
CA THR A 509 17.92 15.82 9.64
C THR A 509 18.01 15.93 8.12
N ASN A 510 18.03 14.80 7.41
CA ASN A 510 18.04 14.74 5.94
C ASN A 510 16.64 14.70 5.33
N VAL A 511 15.57 14.59 6.15
CA VAL A 511 14.19 14.51 5.66
C VAL A 511 13.54 15.89 5.75
N GLU A 512 13.10 16.40 4.61
CA GLU A 512 12.30 17.63 4.55
C GLU A 512 10.84 17.31 4.86
N MET A 513 10.35 17.77 6.01
CA MET A 513 8.95 17.60 6.42
C MET A 513 8.08 18.75 5.92
N ILE A 514 7.07 18.44 5.11
CA ILE A 514 6.04 19.37 4.66
C ILE A 514 4.92 19.43 5.69
N HIS A 515 4.24 18.30 5.92
CA HIS A 515 3.15 18.20 6.91
C HIS A 515 3.38 17.10 7.94
N THR A 516 2.94 17.34 9.16
CA THR A 516 2.93 16.35 10.23
C THR A 516 1.60 16.47 10.96
N VAL A 517 0.65 15.59 10.63
CA VAL A 517 -0.75 15.73 11.03
C VAL A 517 -1.15 14.58 11.96
N GLU A 518 -1.53 14.94 13.18
CA GLU A 518 -2.20 14.05 14.13
C GLU A 518 -3.71 14.22 13.98
N LEU A 519 -4.39 13.17 13.52
CA LEU A 519 -5.82 13.12 13.30
C LEU A 519 -6.50 12.61 14.60
N GLN A 520 -7.27 13.48 15.24
CA GLN A 520 -7.93 13.15 16.50
C GLN A 520 -9.16 12.26 16.29
N ASN A 521 -9.28 11.21 17.10
CA ASN A 521 -10.27 10.15 17.01
C ASN A 521 -10.26 9.40 15.68
N TYR A 522 -9.11 9.33 15.00
CA TYR A 522 -8.95 8.56 13.78
C TYR A 522 -8.30 7.22 14.08
N GLU A 523 -8.88 6.16 13.52
CA GLU A 523 -8.29 4.84 13.47
C GLU A 523 -7.54 4.59 12.16
N HIS A 524 -6.90 3.42 12.08
CA HIS A 524 -6.02 3.03 10.99
C HIS A 524 -6.62 3.19 9.58
N LEU A 525 -7.91 2.89 9.44
CA LEU A 525 -8.61 2.91 8.16
C LEU A 525 -9.41 4.21 7.94
N ASP A 526 -9.55 5.06 8.95
CA ASP A 526 -10.35 6.29 8.87
C ASP A 526 -9.74 7.31 7.92
N MET A 527 -8.43 7.26 7.69
CA MET A 527 -7.73 8.12 6.73
C MET A 527 -8.22 7.92 5.29
N ILE A 528 -8.85 6.77 5.00
CA ILE A 528 -9.34 6.39 3.68
C ILE A 528 -10.87 6.28 3.67
N PHE A 529 -11.44 5.62 4.68
CA PHE A 529 -12.88 5.31 4.76
C PHE A 529 -13.67 6.25 5.67
N GLY A 530 -12.98 7.14 6.38
CA GLY A 530 -13.62 8.17 7.19
C GLY A 530 -14.57 9.01 6.34
N VAL A 531 -15.78 9.20 6.82
CA VAL A 531 -16.82 9.97 6.12
C VAL A 531 -16.46 11.45 5.92
N ASP A 532 -15.51 11.93 6.71
CA ASP A 532 -14.92 13.26 6.71
C ASP A 532 -13.50 13.29 6.14
N ALA A 533 -12.90 12.14 5.74
CA ALA A 533 -11.53 12.05 5.24
C ALA A 533 -11.26 12.97 4.03
N PHE A 534 -12.28 13.17 3.19
CA PHE A 534 -12.23 14.10 2.04
C PHE A 534 -12.13 15.58 2.43
N ARG A 535 -12.50 15.94 3.67
CA ARG A 535 -12.35 17.29 4.22
C ARG A 535 -11.10 17.43 5.06
N THR A 536 -10.60 16.34 5.64
CA THR A 536 -9.52 16.37 6.64
C THR A 536 -8.19 15.93 6.08
N VAL A 537 -8.15 14.78 5.41
CA VAL A 537 -6.91 14.13 4.95
C VAL A 537 -6.59 14.52 3.51
N PHE A 538 -7.55 14.38 2.59
CA PHE A 538 -7.28 14.53 1.15
C PHE A 538 -6.78 15.94 0.76
N PRO A 539 -7.26 17.03 1.38
CA PRO A 539 -6.72 18.36 1.09
C PRO A 539 -5.26 18.51 1.49
N GLY A 540 -4.84 17.90 2.61
CA GLY A 540 -3.43 17.88 3.03
C GLY A 540 -2.55 17.09 2.05
N ILE A 541 -3.09 16.02 1.44
CA ILE A 541 -2.42 15.30 0.35
C ILE A 541 -2.22 16.22 -0.86
N LYS A 542 -3.29 16.87 -1.34
CA LYS A 542 -3.20 17.82 -2.46
C LYS A 542 -2.17 18.92 -2.17
N ASP A 543 -2.22 19.51 -0.99
CA ASP A 543 -1.33 20.60 -0.61
C ASP A 543 0.14 20.18 -0.61
N THR A 544 0.48 19.00 -0.07
CA THR A 544 1.84 18.45 -0.21
C THR A 544 2.27 18.32 -1.67
N ILE A 545 1.41 17.78 -2.52
CA ILE A 545 1.74 17.54 -3.94
C ILE A 545 1.95 18.88 -4.66
N VAL A 546 1.05 19.84 -4.45
CA VAL A 546 1.11 21.19 -5.07
C VAL A 546 2.34 21.98 -4.60
N GLN A 547 2.79 21.82 -3.36
CA GLN A 547 3.99 22.49 -2.85
C GLN A 547 5.30 21.90 -3.36
N THR A 548 5.28 20.67 -3.89
CA THR A 548 6.50 19.90 -4.19
C THR A 548 6.65 19.52 -5.66
N MET A 549 5.58 19.59 -6.45
CA MET A 549 5.64 19.43 -7.91
C MET A 549 6.39 20.61 -8.56
N ASP A 550 6.91 20.39 -9.77
CA ASP A 550 7.44 21.49 -10.58
C ASP A 550 6.29 22.48 -10.91
N PRO A 551 6.46 23.80 -10.70
CA PRO A 551 5.46 24.78 -11.08
C PRO A 551 5.02 24.71 -12.56
N GLU A 552 5.89 24.24 -13.46
CA GLU A 552 5.55 24.04 -14.88
C GLU A 552 4.57 22.89 -15.12
N ASP A 553 4.51 21.93 -14.19
CA ASP A 553 3.65 20.75 -14.25
C ASP A 553 2.26 20.98 -13.63
N MET A 554 2.02 22.16 -13.06
CA MET A 554 0.79 22.51 -12.36
C MET A 554 -0.34 22.85 -13.35
N ALA A 555 -1.39 22.02 -13.36
CA ALA A 555 -2.60 22.32 -14.12
C ALA A 555 -3.39 23.49 -13.48
N PRO A 556 -4.11 24.32 -14.26
CA PRO A 556 -4.89 25.43 -13.72
C PRO A 556 -5.87 25.04 -12.61
N GLU A 557 -6.49 23.85 -12.72
CA GLU A 557 -7.44 23.31 -11.74
C GLU A 557 -6.78 22.96 -10.40
N MET A 558 -5.47 22.70 -10.41
CA MET A 558 -4.69 22.46 -9.19
C MET A 558 -4.40 23.75 -8.41
N SER A 559 -4.37 24.89 -9.13
CA SER A 559 -4.01 26.21 -8.59
C SER A 559 -5.14 26.92 -7.83
N GLU A 560 -6.39 26.47 -8.01
CA GLU A 560 -7.48 26.87 -7.13
C GLU A 560 -7.16 26.36 -5.73
N ARG A 561 -6.53 27.25 -4.93
CA ARG A 561 -6.40 27.10 -3.49
C ARG A 561 -7.79 26.79 -2.98
N GLY A 562 -8.00 25.55 -2.56
CA GLY A 562 -9.14 25.21 -1.73
C GLY A 562 -9.19 26.28 -0.64
N SER A 563 -10.24 27.09 -0.67
CA SER A 563 -10.47 28.16 0.29
C SER A 563 -10.08 27.64 1.67
N ARG A 564 -9.15 28.34 2.33
CA ARG A 564 -8.70 28.03 3.69
C ARG A 564 -9.90 27.56 4.52
N TYR A 565 -9.82 26.32 5.00
CA TYR A 565 -10.80 25.70 5.88
C TYR A 565 -11.03 26.52 7.13
#